data_AF-A0A968XYQ0-F1
#
_entry.id   AF-A0A968XYQ0-F1
#
_cell.length_a   1.000
_cell.length_b   1.000
_cell.length_c   1.000
_cell.angle_alpha   90.00
_cell.angle_beta   90.00
_cell.angle_gamma   90.00
#
_symmetry.space_group_name_H-M   'P 1'
#
loop_
_entity.id
_entity.type
_entity.pdbx_description
1 polymer ?
#
loop_
_entity_poly.entity_id
_entity_poly.type
_entity_poly.pdbx_seq_one_letter_code
_entity_poly.pdbx_strand_id
1 'polypeptide(L)' 'MNRQNLLKVLLYAVLIGYSIVTFLPFAWALSASFKPLAEIGAGGANFLPQNFTLDNYRQI' A
#
# COMPACT_ATOMS: atom_id res chain seq x y z
N MET A 1 -33.11 -5.68 -9.00
CA MET A 1 -32.06 -4.73 -9.45
C MET A 1 -32.11 -4.67 -10.98
N ASN A 2 -32.18 -3.49 -11.60
CA ASN A 2 -32.17 -3.42 -13.06
C ASN A 2 -30.74 -3.67 -13.60
N ARG A 3 -30.61 -4.06 -14.87
CA ARG A 3 -29.32 -4.36 -15.51
C ARG A 3 -28.31 -3.22 -15.37
N GLN A 4 -28.78 -1.97 -15.43
CA GLN A 4 -27.95 -0.77 -15.29
C GLN A 4 -27.34 -0.63 -13.89
N ASN A 5 -28.12 -0.91 -12.83
CA ASN A 5 -27.64 -0.88 -11.46
C ASN A 5 -26.63 -2.00 -11.19
N LEU A 6 -26.82 -3.19 -11.77
CA LEU A 6 -25.86 -4.29 -11.66
C LEU A 6 -24.52 -3.94 -12.34
N LEU A 7 -24.56 -3.37 -13.55
CA LEU A 7 -23.35 -2.92 -14.25
C LEU A 7 -22.61 -1.82 -13.50
N LYS A 8 -23.33 -0.88 -12.87
CA LYS A 8 -22.71 0.14 -12.00
C LYS A 8 -22.02 -0.49 -10.80
N VAL A 9 -22.66 -1.43 -10.10
CA VAL A 9 -22.04 -2.14 -8.97
C VAL A 9 -20.77 -2.87 -9.40
N LEU A 10 -20.81 -3.58 -10.53
CA LEU A 10 -19.63 -4.27 -11.08
C LEU A 10 -18.53 -3.27 -11.47
N LEU A 11 -18.89 -2.17 -12.13
CA LEU A 11 -17.94 -1.11 -12.49
C LEU A 11 -17.24 -0.56 -11.25
N TYR A 12 -17.99 -0.18 -10.21
CA TYR A 12 -17.39 0.34 -8.98
C TYR A 12 -16.56 -0.71 -8.25
N ALA A 13 -16.96 -1.99 -8.25
CA ALA A 13 -16.14 -3.06 -7.69
C ALA A 13 -14.78 -3.18 -8.40
N VAL A 14 -14.78 -3.12 -9.75
CA VAL A 14 -13.55 -3.12 -10.55
C VAL A 14 -12.72 -1.87 -10.28
N LEU A 15 -13.33 -0.68 -10.24
CA LEU A 15 -12.62 0.57 -9.97
C LEU A 15 -11.99 0.59 -8.57
N ILE A 16 -12.69 0.06 -7.56
CA ILE A 16 -12.17 -0.07 -6.19
C ILE A 16 -10.99 -1.04 -6.18
N GLY A 17 -11.13 -2.22 -6.80
CA GLY A 17 -10.05 -3.20 -6.91
C GLY A 17 -8.82 -2.61 -7.62
N TYR A 18 -9.04 -1.92 -8.74
CA TYR A 18 -7.99 -1.21 -9.48
C TYR A 18 -7.30 -0.14 -8.63
N SER A 19 -8.08 0.63 -7.87
CA SER A 19 -7.56 1.64 -6.94
C SER A 19 -6.68 0.98 -5.88
N ILE A 20 -7.13 -0.10 -5.24
CA ILE A 20 -6.35 -0.82 -4.23
C ILE A 20 -5.00 -1.27 -4.80
N VAL A 21 -5.00 -1.93 -5.96
CA VAL A 21 -3.77 -2.39 -6.62
C VAL A 21 -2.83 -1.21 -6.94
N THR A 22 -3.38 -0.09 -7.38
CA THR A 22 -2.61 1.11 -7.72
C THR A 22 -1.99 1.77 -6.49
N PHE A 23 -2.72 1.85 -5.37
CA PHE A 23 -2.26 2.52 -4.14
C PHE A 23 -1.38 1.64 -3.25
N LEU A 24 -1.46 0.32 -3.38
CA LEU A 24 -0.69 -0.63 -2.58
C LEU A 24 0.84 -0.39 -2.63
N PRO A 25 1.50 -0.19 -3.79
CA PRO A 25 2.94 0.09 -3.83
C PRO A 25 3.31 1.42 -3.14
N PHE A 26 2.46 2.44 -3.21
CA PHE A 26 2.69 3.72 -2.52
C PHE A 26 2.55 3.59 -1.01
N ALA A 27 1.53 2.86 -0.57
CA ALA A 27 1.32 2.59 0.85
C ALA A 27 2.45 1.71 1.43
N TRP A 28 2.95 0.73 0.67
CA TRP A 28 4.14 -0.03 1.04
C TRP A 28 5.39 0.87 1.10
N ALA A 29 5.61 1.73 0.11
CA ALA A 29 6.75 2.64 0.09
C ALA A 29 6.73 3.63 1.26
N LEU A 30 5.56 4.16 1.60
CA LEU A 30 5.36 4.99 2.79
C LEU A 30 5.60 4.20 4.07
N SER A 31 5.21 2.93 4.15
CA SER A 31 5.57 2.10 5.31
C SER A 31 7.07 1.84 5.38
N ALA A 32 7.70 1.56 4.23
CA ALA A 32 9.12 1.26 4.14
C ALA A 32 10.00 2.45 4.53
N SER A 33 9.55 3.70 4.34
CA SER A 33 10.29 4.88 4.81
C SER A 33 10.42 4.94 6.34
N PHE A 34 9.57 4.22 7.07
CA PHE A 34 9.66 4.07 8.53
C PHE A 34 10.43 2.82 8.99
N LYS A 35 11.01 2.03 8.07
CA LYS A 35 11.79 0.84 8.39
C LYS A 35 13.30 1.12 8.48
N PRO A 36 14.04 0.49 9.41
CA PRO A 36 15.49 0.49 9.41
C PRO A 36 16.05 -0.23 8.18
N LEU A 37 17.24 0.17 7.73
CA LEU A 37 17.90 -0.43 6.56
C LEU A 37 18.10 -1.95 6.69
N ALA A 38 18.39 -2.44 7.90
CA ALA A 38 18.53 -3.87 8.18
C ALA A 38 17.23 -4.65 7.91
N GLU A 39 16.07 -4.06 8.21
CA GLU A 39 14.76 -4.68 7.96
C GLU A 39 14.43 -4.73 6.47
N ILE A 40 14.82 -3.70 5.71
CA ILE A 40 14.65 -3.66 4.25
C ILE A 40 15.58 -4.70 3.58
N GLY A 41 16.86 -4.74 4.00
CA GLY A 41 17.88 -5.63 3.43
C GLY A 41 17.67 -7.12 3.73
N ALA A 42 16.98 -7.46 4.82
CA ALA A 42 16.62 -8.84 5.16
C ALA A 42 15.45 -9.41 4.33
N GLY A 43 15.05 -8.73 3.25
CA GLY A 43 13.93 -9.13 2.40
C GLY A 43 12.58 -8.60 2.88
N GLY A 44 12.55 -7.36 3.39
CA GLY A 44 11.45 -6.70 4.11
C GLY A 44 10.07 -6.64 3.43
N ALA A 45 9.46 -7.81 3.19
CA ALA A 45 8.18 -8.01 2.53
C ALA A 45 6.98 -7.66 3.41
N ASN A 46 7.17 -7.47 4.72
CA ASN A 46 6.10 -7.04 5.62
C ASN A 46 5.51 -5.71 5.14
N PHE A 47 4.19 -5.57 5.14
CA PHE A 47 3.57 -4.32 4.70
C PHE A 47 3.71 -3.19 5.72
N LEU A 48 3.82 -3.54 7.01
CA LEU A 48 4.04 -2.61 8.13
C LEU A 48 5.47 -2.76 8.67
N PRO A 49 6.05 -1.73 9.29
CA PRO A 49 7.38 -1.82 9.87
C PRO A 49 7.32 -2.69 11.13
N GLN A 50 8.23 -3.65 11.25
CA GLN A 50 8.40 -4.39 12.51
C GLN A 50 9.09 -3.54 13.56
N ASN A 51 10.07 -2.73 13.13
CA ASN A 51 10.73 -1.75 13.96
C ASN A 51 10.46 -0.36 13.36
N PHE A 52 9.61 0.44 13.99
CA PHE A 52 9.35 1.79 13.51
C PHE A 52 10.53 2.72 13.83
N THR A 53 11.00 3.48 12.83
CA THR A 53 12.02 4.52 13.00
C THR A 53 11.73 5.76 12.15
N LEU A 54 12.27 6.90 12.58
CA LEU A 54 12.30 8.15 11.83
C LEU A 54 13.71 8.52 11.37
N ASP A 55 14.70 7.64 11.55
CA ASP A 55 16.10 7.95 11.25
C ASP A 55 16.32 8.28 9.76
N ASN A 56 15.56 7.65 8.86
CA ASN A 56 15.56 7.97 7.43
C ASN A 56 15.16 9.42 7.12
N TYR A 57 14.43 10.09 8.04
CA TYR A 57 14.04 11.50 7.91
C TYR A 57 14.98 12.45 8.67
N ARG A 58 15.85 11.92 9.53
CA ARG A 58 16.81 12.71 10.31
C ARG A 58 18.13 12.95 9.57
N GLN A 59 18.44 12.14 8.56
CA GLN A 59 19.66 12.24 7.77
C GLN A 59 19.59 13.28 6.64
N ILE A 60 18.80 14.35 6.80
CA ILE A 60 18.73 15.47 5.84
C ILE A 60 19.77 16.52 6.19
#